data_AF-A0A6J5FVB9-F1
#
_entry.id   AF-A0A6J5FVB9-F1
#
_cell.length_a   1.000
_cell.length_b   1.000
_cell.length_c   1.000
_cell.angle_alpha   90.00
_cell.angle_beta   90.00
_cell.angle_gamma   90.00
#
_symmetry.space_group_name_H-M   'P 1'
#
loop_
_entity.id
_entity.type
_entity.pdbx_description
1 polymer ?
#
loop_
_entity_poly.entity_id
_entity_poly.type
_entity_poly.pdbx_seq_one_letter_code
_entity_poly.pdbx_strand_id
1 'polypeptide(L)'
;MVVAVAVVDGARGMTMTARSMTGKTPRADWRRRLAARCGLCAVIVALSIPLGALAAAQRTFATPEAAVEALSAALKARDEATLVAIFGEAHKDLVVSPDQAENAANWAEASAELDAFHVLQDAGPNRRILLVGDEAWPMPIPVVKENGDWRFATEQGEEEITNRRIGANEREAIVVLRAYLDAQREYASRDRNNDGLLEYAQKLASTPGKQDGLYWRTDEGSDEEASPFGPLIAASSAYLKAHKAGDAYRGYHFRILTRQGKSAPGGAFSYVINGHMIAGFAMVAYPARYGTSGVMTFVVNNNGVIYQKNRGEHAAPVTVFDPDETWQRVKDPF
;
A
#
# COMPACT_ATOMS: atom_id res chain seq x y z
N MET A 1 30.00 32.92 16.67
CA MET A 1 30.30 33.92 17.71
C MET A 1 29.17 34.94 17.72
N VAL A 2 28.41 35.00 18.81
CA VAL A 2 27.90 36.22 19.49
C VAL A 2 27.59 37.46 18.61
N VAL A 3 26.29 37.81 18.55
CA VAL A 3 25.67 39.16 18.69
C VAL A 3 25.55 40.13 17.49
N ALA A 4 24.28 40.52 17.30
CA ALA A 4 23.63 41.81 16.95
C ALA A 4 23.99 42.64 15.69
N VAL A 5 22.94 42.81 14.87
CA VAL A 5 22.31 44.06 14.36
C VAL A 5 23.13 45.36 14.44
N ALA A 6 23.35 46.01 13.28
CA ALA A 6 23.05 47.43 13.05
C ALA A 6 23.14 47.80 11.57
N VAL A 7 22.24 48.68 11.17
CA VAL A 7 21.99 49.23 9.83
C VAL A 7 22.72 50.57 9.66
N VAL A 8 22.94 50.94 8.39
CA VAL A 8 22.90 52.30 7.80
C VAL A 8 24.21 52.80 7.16
N ASP A 9 24.05 53.05 5.86
CA ASP A 9 24.83 53.83 4.90
C ASP A 9 25.40 55.16 5.39
N GLY A 10 26.51 55.59 4.80
CA GLY A 10 27.03 56.95 5.02
C GLY A 10 28.29 57.25 4.22
N ALA A 11 28.09 57.93 3.09
CA ALA A 11 29.05 58.31 2.06
C ALA A 11 30.21 59.25 2.47
N ARG A 12 31.06 59.52 1.45
CA ARG A 12 32.14 60.54 1.29
C ARG A 12 33.53 60.03 1.68
N GLY A 13 34.60 60.25 0.94
CA GLY A 13 34.89 61.06 -0.25
C GLY A 13 36.42 61.16 -0.31
N MET A 14 37.03 60.89 -1.47
CA MET A 14 37.77 61.90 -2.26
C MET A 14 39.29 61.94 -1.98
N THR A 15 40.03 61.40 -2.96
CA THR A 15 41.32 61.85 -3.53
C THR A 15 42.35 62.58 -2.64
N MET A 16 43.60 62.11 -2.63
CA MET A 16 44.73 62.85 -3.22
C MET A 16 46.04 62.04 -3.25
N THR A 17 46.72 62.22 -4.38
CA THR A 17 48.07 61.84 -4.76
C THR A 17 49.17 62.55 -3.95
N ALA A 18 50.32 61.87 -3.74
CA ALA A 18 51.70 62.37 -3.97
C ALA A 18 52.70 61.28 -3.52
N ARG A 19 53.58 60.78 -4.41
CA ARG A 19 55.02 61.16 -4.56
C ARG A 19 55.82 60.87 -3.27
N SER A 20 56.99 60.23 -3.24
CA SER A 20 58.00 59.90 -4.25
C SER A 20 59.18 59.20 -3.54
N MET A 21 59.97 58.43 -4.31
CA MET A 21 61.43 58.25 -4.15
C MET A 21 61.93 57.37 -2.98
N THR A 22 62.95 56.52 -3.11
CA THR A 22 64.03 56.42 -4.11
C THR A 22 64.82 55.11 -3.94
N GLY A 23 65.25 54.55 -5.08
CA GLY A 23 66.59 54.01 -5.31
C GLY A 23 66.88 52.60 -4.76
N LYS A 24 67.55 51.70 -5.49
CA LYS A 24 68.55 51.93 -6.55
C LYS A 24 68.47 50.87 -7.66
N THR A 25 68.65 51.40 -8.86
CA THR A 25 69.10 50.86 -10.16
C THR A 25 70.32 49.91 -10.08
N PRO A 26 70.75 49.20 -11.15
CA PRO A 26 70.52 49.44 -12.59
C PRO A 26 70.11 48.18 -13.43
N ARG A 27 69.33 48.27 -14.52
CA ARG A 27 69.71 48.65 -15.92
C ARG A 27 71.01 47.95 -16.36
N ALA A 28 71.17 47.32 -17.51
CA ALA A 28 70.52 47.37 -18.82
C ALA A 28 70.99 46.12 -19.60
N ASP A 29 70.17 45.50 -20.44
CA ASP A 29 70.18 45.68 -21.90
C ASP A 29 70.92 44.57 -22.69
N TRP A 30 70.12 44.00 -23.60
CA TRP A 30 70.45 43.70 -25.00
C TRP A 30 70.96 42.30 -25.39
N ARG A 31 70.05 41.65 -26.13
CA ARG A 31 70.25 40.89 -27.37
C ARG A 31 70.74 39.43 -27.28
N ARG A 32 69.82 38.60 -27.79
CA ARG A 32 70.02 37.44 -28.70
C ARG A 32 70.34 36.07 -28.07
N ARG A 33 69.35 35.19 -28.31
CA ARG A 33 69.43 33.84 -28.90
C ARG A 33 69.67 32.63 -27.99
N LEU A 34 68.79 31.65 -28.25
CA LEU A 34 68.86 30.19 -28.12
C LEU A 34 68.82 29.55 -26.73
N ALA A 35 67.78 28.73 -26.54
CA ALA A 35 67.78 27.32 -26.08
C ALA A 35 66.48 27.07 -25.28
N ALA A 36 65.47 26.46 -25.90
CA ALA A 36 65.16 25.04 -25.76
C ALA A 36 64.87 24.60 -24.31
N ARG A 37 63.58 24.39 -23.97
CA ARG A 37 63.00 23.05 -23.67
C ARG A 37 61.63 23.11 -22.96
N CYS A 38 60.75 22.24 -23.47
CA CYS A 38 59.77 21.40 -22.75
C CYS A 38 58.56 22.03 -22.05
N GLY A 39 57.37 21.74 -22.59
CA GLY A 39 56.08 21.91 -21.92
C GLY A 39 54.94 21.40 -22.78
N LEU A 40 54.77 20.08 -22.80
CA LEU A 40 53.74 19.31 -23.50
C LEU A 40 52.34 19.64 -22.92
N CYS A 41 51.45 20.23 -23.71
CA CYS A 41 50.01 20.28 -23.42
C CYS A 41 49.27 19.47 -24.49
N ALA A 42 49.14 18.16 -24.25
CA ALA A 42 48.26 17.31 -25.03
C ALA A 42 46.81 17.52 -24.57
N VAL A 43 45.97 17.94 -25.52
CA VAL A 43 44.52 18.08 -25.35
C VAL A 43 43.90 16.69 -25.27
N ILE A 44 43.37 16.31 -24.11
CA ILE A 44 42.50 15.14 -23.94
C ILE A 44 41.07 15.61 -24.17
N VAL A 45 40.50 15.30 -25.34
CA VAL A 45 39.05 15.38 -25.57
C VAL A 45 38.44 14.15 -24.89
N ALA A 46 37.88 14.34 -23.70
CA ALA A 46 37.09 13.32 -23.03
C ALA A 46 35.78 13.10 -23.81
N LEU A 47 35.63 11.91 -24.41
CA LEU A 47 34.34 11.42 -24.89
C LEU A 47 33.38 11.33 -23.69
N SER A 48 32.43 12.27 -23.62
CA SER A 48 31.25 12.12 -22.78
C SER A 48 30.26 11.20 -23.50
N ILE A 49 30.40 9.89 -23.31
CA ILE A 49 29.32 8.94 -23.62
C ILE A 49 28.34 9.03 -22.44
N PRO A 50 27.09 9.50 -22.62
CA PRO A 50 26.09 9.27 -21.61
C PRO A 50 25.77 7.77 -21.63
N LEU A 51 26.25 7.01 -20.64
CA LEU A 51 25.65 5.73 -20.27
C LEU A 51 24.28 6.02 -19.67
N GLY A 52 23.30 6.33 -20.51
CA GLY A 52 21.95 5.91 -20.22
C GLY A 52 21.97 4.40 -20.36
N ALA A 53 21.82 3.67 -19.26
CA ALA A 53 21.49 2.26 -19.36
C ALA A 53 20.21 2.18 -20.19
N LEU A 54 20.31 1.77 -21.45
CA LEU A 54 19.17 1.35 -22.24
C LEU A 54 18.62 0.14 -21.49
N ALA A 55 17.57 0.36 -20.69
CA ALA A 55 16.78 -0.75 -20.17
C ALA A 55 16.46 -1.64 -21.37
N ALA A 56 16.79 -2.93 -21.27
CA ALA A 56 16.48 -3.87 -22.33
C ALA A 56 14.99 -3.77 -22.63
N ALA A 57 14.64 -3.55 -23.91
CA ALA A 57 13.25 -3.44 -24.31
C ALA A 57 12.51 -4.72 -23.91
N GLN A 58 11.32 -4.58 -23.34
CA GLN A 58 10.46 -5.72 -23.00
C GLN A 58 10.24 -6.58 -24.24
N ARG A 59 10.30 -7.90 -24.08
CA ARG A 59 10.13 -8.85 -25.17
C ARG A 59 8.72 -8.77 -25.74
N THR A 60 8.62 -8.75 -27.07
CA THR A 60 7.37 -8.79 -27.82
C THR A 60 7.27 -10.07 -28.65
N PHE A 61 6.05 -10.38 -29.12
CA PHE A 61 5.70 -11.64 -29.76
C PHE A 61 4.77 -11.40 -30.96
N ALA A 62 4.89 -12.22 -32.01
CA ALA A 62 4.02 -12.10 -33.19
C ALA A 62 2.55 -12.46 -32.90
N THR A 63 2.31 -13.37 -31.94
CA THR A 63 0.97 -13.81 -31.52
C THR A 63 0.90 -13.90 -30.00
N PRO A 64 -0.30 -13.79 -29.40
CA PRO A 64 -0.43 -13.93 -27.95
C PRO A 64 -0.13 -15.36 -27.49
N GLU A 65 -0.38 -16.38 -28.31
CA GLU A 65 -0.02 -17.78 -28.02
C GLU A 65 1.50 -17.93 -27.89
N ALA A 66 2.27 -17.30 -28.77
CA ALA A 66 3.74 -17.33 -28.68
C ALA A 66 4.27 -16.66 -27.39
N ALA A 67 3.54 -15.67 -26.85
CA ALA A 67 3.87 -15.06 -25.56
C ALA A 67 3.65 -16.04 -24.40
N VAL A 68 2.53 -16.77 -24.41
CA VAL A 68 2.20 -17.78 -23.39
C VAL A 68 3.16 -18.97 -23.45
N GLU A 69 3.50 -19.45 -24.65
CA GLU A 69 4.50 -20.52 -24.82
C GLU A 69 5.87 -20.11 -24.28
N ALA A 70 6.30 -18.87 -24.56
CA ALA A 70 7.55 -18.35 -24.02
C ALA A 70 7.54 -18.26 -22.49
N LEU A 71 6.40 -17.86 -21.89
CA LEU A 71 6.22 -17.84 -20.44
C LEU A 71 6.28 -19.25 -19.85
N SER A 72 5.55 -20.21 -20.41
CA SER A 72 5.55 -21.61 -19.98
C SER A 72 6.95 -22.21 -20.03
N ALA A 73 7.68 -22.01 -21.14
CA ALA A 73 9.04 -22.48 -21.30
C ALA A 73 10.01 -21.85 -20.27
N ALA A 74 9.90 -20.54 -20.03
CA ALA A 74 10.74 -19.83 -19.07
C ALA A 74 10.50 -20.30 -17.63
N LEU A 75 9.24 -20.51 -17.24
CA LEU A 75 8.87 -21.04 -15.92
C LEU A 75 9.41 -22.46 -15.71
N LYS A 76 9.24 -23.35 -16.70
CA LYS A 76 9.76 -24.73 -16.67
C LYS A 76 11.29 -24.77 -16.55
N ALA A 77 11.96 -23.90 -17.30
CA ALA A 77 13.41 -23.80 -17.28
C ALA A 77 13.95 -23.03 -16.06
N ARG A 78 13.08 -22.37 -15.29
CA ARG A 78 13.45 -21.41 -14.23
C ARG A 78 14.42 -20.34 -14.75
N ASP A 79 14.17 -19.87 -15.97
CA ASP A 79 15.00 -18.88 -16.65
C ASP A 79 14.59 -17.48 -16.23
N GLU A 80 15.20 -17.01 -15.13
CA GLU A 80 14.98 -15.68 -14.57
C GLU A 80 15.18 -14.57 -15.61
N ALA A 81 16.25 -14.65 -16.41
CA ALA A 81 16.56 -13.62 -17.40
C ALA A 81 15.45 -13.53 -18.48
N THR A 82 14.93 -14.67 -18.92
CA THR A 82 13.81 -14.70 -19.87
C THR A 82 12.51 -14.22 -19.21
N LEU A 83 12.23 -14.59 -17.96
CA LEU A 83 11.05 -14.09 -17.24
C LEU A 83 11.09 -12.56 -17.10
N VAL A 84 12.23 -12.00 -16.71
CA VAL A 84 12.43 -10.55 -16.64
C VAL A 84 12.28 -9.91 -18.02
N ALA A 85 12.79 -10.52 -19.09
CA ALA A 85 12.58 -10.01 -20.44
C ALA A 85 11.09 -10.03 -20.87
N ILE A 86 10.32 -11.05 -20.47
CA ILE A 86 8.87 -11.18 -20.77
C ILE A 86 8.07 -10.08 -20.07
N PHE A 87 8.31 -9.84 -18.78
CA PHE A 87 7.56 -8.87 -17.97
C PHE A 87 8.14 -7.45 -18.00
N GLY A 88 9.38 -7.31 -18.46
CA GLY A 88 10.12 -6.06 -18.55
C GLY A 88 10.95 -5.77 -17.30
N GLU A 89 12.16 -5.23 -17.50
CA GLU A 89 13.12 -4.93 -16.42
C GLU A 89 12.55 -3.99 -15.34
N ALA A 90 11.68 -3.05 -15.74
CA ALA A 90 11.02 -2.12 -14.83
C ALA A 90 10.10 -2.80 -13.80
N HIS A 91 9.65 -4.03 -14.08
CA HIS A 91 8.67 -4.78 -13.30
C HIS A 91 9.23 -6.11 -12.78
N LYS A 92 10.56 -6.27 -12.77
CA LYS A 92 11.20 -7.54 -12.37
C LYS A 92 10.81 -8.02 -10.97
N ASP A 93 10.51 -7.09 -10.05
CA ASP A 93 10.14 -7.40 -8.68
C ASP A 93 8.80 -8.16 -8.57
N LEU A 94 8.00 -8.23 -9.65
CA LEU A 94 6.81 -9.08 -9.72
C LEU A 94 7.12 -10.56 -9.90
N VAL A 95 8.29 -10.88 -10.48
CA VAL A 95 8.65 -12.25 -10.85
C VAL A 95 9.97 -12.71 -10.25
N VAL A 96 10.73 -11.80 -9.64
CA VAL A 96 11.99 -12.07 -8.96
C VAL A 96 11.97 -11.44 -7.56
N SER A 97 12.01 -12.30 -6.55
CA SER A 97 12.28 -12.00 -5.15
C SER A 97 13.78 -12.08 -4.86
N PRO A 98 14.30 -11.36 -3.85
CA PRO A 98 15.62 -11.62 -3.29
C PRO A 98 15.78 -13.05 -2.72
N ASP A 99 14.67 -13.73 -2.37
CA ASP A 99 14.67 -15.12 -1.92
C ASP A 99 14.52 -16.08 -3.11
N GLN A 100 15.61 -16.79 -3.42
CA GLN A 100 15.65 -17.75 -4.51
C GLN A 100 14.82 -19.01 -4.26
N ALA A 101 14.56 -19.38 -3.00
CA ALA A 101 13.66 -20.48 -2.67
C ALA A 101 12.20 -20.09 -2.95
N GLU A 102 11.82 -18.84 -2.63
CA GLU A 102 10.53 -18.26 -2.96
C GLU A 102 10.32 -18.20 -4.48
N ASN A 103 11.32 -17.73 -5.24
CA ASN A 103 11.29 -17.73 -6.70
C ASN A 103 11.04 -19.13 -7.27
N ALA A 104 11.82 -20.12 -6.83
CA ALA A 104 11.70 -21.48 -7.31
C ALA A 104 10.32 -22.11 -7.00
N ALA A 105 9.74 -21.79 -5.84
CA ALA A 105 8.40 -22.24 -5.47
C ALA A 105 7.33 -21.57 -6.33
N ASN A 106 7.35 -20.24 -6.44
CA ASN A 106 6.38 -19.46 -7.20
C ASN A 106 6.41 -19.83 -8.69
N TRP A 107 7.59 -20.01 -9.29
CA TRP A 107 7.71 -20.41 -10.69
C TRP A 107 7.24 -21.84 -10.94
N ALA A 108 7.49 -22.76 -9.99
CA ALA A 108 7.02 -24.13 -10.09
C ALA A 108 5.49 -24.22 -9.98
N GLU A 109 4.88 -23.46 -9.05
CA GLU A 109 3.43 -23.34 -8.92
C GLU A 109 2.81 -22.75 -10.18
N ALA A 110 3.31 -21.61 -10.67
CA ALA A 110 2.82 -21.00 -11.90
C ALA A 110 2.97 -21.91 -13.13
N SER A 111 4.06 -22.68 -13.22
CA SER A 111 4.25 -23.69 -14.26
C SER A 111 3.22 -24.80 -14.16
N ALA A 112 2.92 -25.27 -12.95
CA ALA A 112 1.94 -26.33 -12.73
C ALA A 112 0.52 -25.88 -13.09
N GLU A 113 0.12 -24.66 -12.73
CA GLU A 113 -1.18 -24.07 -13.10
C GLU A 113 -1.33 -23.95 -14.62
N LEU A 114 -0.28 -23.50 -15.32
CA LEU A 114 -0.26 -23.43 -16.78
C LEU A 114 -0.35 -24.81 -17.45
N ASP A 115 0.32 -25.82 -16.89
CA ASP A 115 0.31 -27.19 -17.41
C ASP A 115 -1.01 -27.91 -17.14
N ALA A 116 -1.65 -27.63 -15.99
CA ALA A 116 -2.96 -28.18 -15.64
C ALA A 116 -4.03 -27.72 -16.65
N PHE A 117 -4.10 -26.42 -16.88
CA PHE A 117 -4.99 -25.84 -17.87
C PHE A 117 -4.55 -24.42 -18.22
N HIS A 118 -4.58 -24.07 -19.51
CA HIS A 118 -4.54 -22.67 -19.89
C HIS A 118 -5.33 -22.40 -21.16
N VAL A 119 -5.92 -21.20 -21.23
CA VAL A 119 -6.56 -20.71 -22.44
C VAL A 119 -6.45 -19.19 -22.53
N LEU A 120 -6.26 -18.67 -23.74
CA LEU A 120 -6.36 -17.23 -24.00
C LEU A 120 -7.81 -16.87 -24.28
N GLN A 121 -8.45 -16.22 -23.33
CA GLN A 121 -9.78 -15.65 -23.50
C GLN A 121 -9.70 -14.38 -24.35
N ASP A 122 -10.57 -14.26 -25.36
CA ASP A 122 -10.72 -13.02 -26.13
C ASP A 122 -11.40 -11.94 -25.27
N ALA A 123 -10.70 -10.83 -25.06
CA ALA A 123 -11.16 -9.68 -24.30
C ALA A 123 -11.16 -8.39 -25.16
N GLY A 124 -11.21 -8.54 -26.48
CA GLY A 124 -11.20 -7.45 -27.46
C GLY A 124 -10.13 -7.64 -28.54
N PRO A 125 -10.14 -6.80 -29.60
CA PRO A 125 -9.30 -7.01 -30.79
C PRO A 125 -7.79 -7.01 -30.50
N ASN A 126 -7.36 -6.30 -29.46
CA ASN A 126 -5.95 -6.13 -29.08
C ASN A 126 -5.68 -6.59 -27.65
N ARG A 127 -6.50 -7.47 -27.08
CA ARG A 127 -6.39 -7.91 -25.68
C ARG A 127 -6.76 -9.38 -25.51
N ARG A 128 -5.94 -10.10 -24.76
CA ARG A 128 -6.21 -11.46 -24.31
C ARG A 128 -6.00 -11.54 -22.80
N ILE A 129 -6.83 -12.35 -22.15
CA ILE A 129 -6.66 -12.69 -20.74
C ILE A 129 -6.28 -14.17 -20.69
N LEU A 130 -5.13 -14.46 -20.10
CA LEU A 130 -4.69 -15.82 -19.87
C LEU A 130 -5.45 -16.37 -18.67
N LEU A 131 -6.27 -17.40 -18.89
CA LEU A 131 -6.88 -18.18 -17.82
C LEU A 131 -5.97 -19.36 -17.52
N VAL A 132 -5.70 -19.65 -16.25
CA VAL A 132 -4.81 -20.74 -15.82
C VAL A 132 -5.47 -21.60 -14.75
N GLY A 133 -5.04 -22.86 -14.65
CA GLY A 133 -5.46 -23.77 -13.59
C GLY A 133 -6.89 -24.30 -13.70
N ASP A 134 -7.24 -25.18 -12.77
CA ASP A 134 -8.52 -25.92 -12.77
C ASP A 134 -9.74 -25.00 -12.60
N GLU A 135 -9.55 -23.85 -11.96
CA GLU A 135 -10.60 -22.83 -11.76
C GLU A 135 -10.67 -21.81 -12.91
N ALA A 136 -9.86 -21.99 -13.97
CA ALA A 136 -9.71 -21.05 -15.08
C ALA A 136 -9.47 -19.61 -14.58
N TRP A 137 -8.57 -19.47 -13.61
CA TRP A 137 -8.34 -18.22 -12.92
C TRP A 137 -7.73 -17.18 -13.87
N PRO A 138 -8.29 -15.96 -13.97
CA PRO A 138 -7.79 -14.96 -14.89
C PRO A 138 -6.49 -14.33 -14.36
N MET A 139 -5.37 -14.58 -15.06
CA MET A 139 -4.09 -13.95 -14.77
C MET A 139 -4.23 -12.42 -14.78
N PRO A 140 -3.67 -11.71 -13.77
CA PRO A 140 -3.82 -10.26 -13.65
C PRO A 140 -3.11 -9.48 -14.75
N ILE A 141 -2.04 -10.03 -15.32
CA ILE A 141 -1.26 -9.39 -16.40
C ILE A 141 -1.83 -9.86 -17.75
N PRO A 142 -2.57 -9.01 -18.49
CA PRO A 142 -3.12 -9.39 -19.78
C PRO A 142 -2.05 -9.36 -20.87
N VAL A 143 -2.30 -10.06 -21.98
CA VAL A 143 -1.49 -9.95 -23.20
C VAL A 143 -2.17 -8.94 -24.12
N VAL A 144 -1.47 -7.86 -24.49
CA VAL A 144 -2.00 -6.78 -25.31
C VAL A 144 -1.23 -6.65 -26.61
N LYS A 145 -1.91 -6.16 -27.65
CA LYS A 145 -1.29 -5.84 -28.94
C LYS A 145 -0.91 -4.36 -28.99
N GLU A 146 0.36 -4.08 -29.22
CA GLU A 146 0.93 -2.74 -29.31
C GLU A 146 1.90 -2.67 -30.50
N ASN A 147 1.74 -1.67 -31.37
CA ASN A 147 2.57 -1.48 -32.58
C ASN A 147 2.67 -2.69 -33.52
N GLY A 148 1.67 -3.59 -33.49
CA GLY A 148 1.62 -4.78 -34.35
C GLY A 148 2.04 -6.07 -33.65
N ASP A 149 2.78 -5.97 -32.54
CA ASP A 149 3.25 -7.10 -31.75
C ASP A 149 2.47 -7.24 -30.44
N TRP A 150 2.57 -8.41 -29.82
CA TRP A 150 1.95 -8.75 -28.54
C TRP A 150 2.97 -8.71 -27.41
N ARG A 151 2.57 -8.24 -26.24
CA ARG A 151 3.37 -8.29 -25.01
C ARG A 151 2.48 -8.45 -23.79
N PHE A 152 3.07 -8.85 -22.67
CA PHE A 152 2.39 -8.77 -21.37
C PHE A 152 2.34 -7.29 -20.94
N ALA A 153 1.13 -6.77 -20.68
CA ALA A 153 0.94 -5.43 -20.13
C ALA A 153 1.14 -5.45 -18.61
N THR A 154 2.39 -5.65 -18.20
CA THR A 154 2.79 -5.81 -16.80
C THR A 154 2.32 -4.64 -15.94
N GLU A 155 2.36 -3.44 -16.49
CA GLU A 155 1.90 -2.21 -15.84
C GLU A 155 0.41 -2.29 -15.43
N GLN A 156 -0.43 -2.93 -16.25
CA GLN A 156 -1.85 -3.14 -15.91
C GLN A 156 -2.02 -4.24 -14.88
N GLY A 157 -1.14 -5.24 -14.87
CA GLY A 157 -1.20 -6.32 -13.90
C GLY A 157 -0.81 -5.91 -12.50
N GLU A 158 0.15 -4.97 -12.33
CA GLU A 158 0.46 -4.40 -11.01
C GLU A 158 -0.74 -3.71 -10.38
N GLU A 159 -1.43 -2.90 -11.18
CA GLU A 159 -2.65 -2.22 -10.78
C GLU A 159 -3.74 -3.25 -10.42
N GLU A 160 -3.94 -4.27 -11.25
CA GLU A 160 -4.94 -5.32 -11.02
C GLU A 160 -4.64 -6.15 -9.76
N ILE A 161 -3.37 -6.52 -9.51
CA ILE A 161 -2.97 -7.24 -8.29
C ILE A 161 -3.31 -6.39 -7.05
N THR A 162 -3.01 -5.08 -7.12
CA THR A 162 -3.34 -4.14 -6.05
C THR A 162 -4.85 -4.04 -5.86
N ASN A 163 -5.61 -3.91 -6.94
CA ASN A 163 -7.07 -3.82 -6.92
C ASN A 163 -7.72 -5.09 -6.35
N ARG A 164 -7.22 -6.28 -6.71
CA ARG A 164 -7.69 -7.56 -6.15
C ARG A 164 -7.44 -7.64 -4.65
N ARG A 165 -6.26 -7.25 -4.19
CA ARG A 165 -5.93 -7.19 -2.75
C ARG A 165 -6.83 -6.21 -2.01
N ILE A 166 -7.03 -5.00 -2.55
CA ILE A 166 -7.96 -4.00 -2.02
C ILE A 166 -9.36 -4.59 -1.91
N GLY A 167 -9.87 -5.19 -2.98
CA GLY A 167 -11.21 -5.79 -2.98
C GLY A 167 -11.35 -6.92 -1.96
N ALA A 168 -10.34 -7.76 -1.79
CA ALA A 168 -10.34 -8.82 -0.77
C ALA A 168 -10.36 -8.25 0.65
N ASN A 169 -9.53 -7.26 0.93
CA ASN A 169 -9.47 -6.58 2.23
C ASN A 169 -10.80 -5.86 2.55
N GLU A 170 -11.40 -5.20 1.56
CA GLU A 170 -12.68 -4.51 1.71
C GLU A 170 -13.84 -5.47 1.99
N ARG A 171 -13.87 -6.62 1.30
CA ARG A 171 -14.85 -7.69 1.59
C ARG A 171 -14.69 -8.22 3.01
N GLU A 172 -13.45 -8.43 3.45
CA GLU A 172 -13.16 -8.90 4.80
C GLU A 172 -13.55 -7.85 5.86
N ALA A 173 -13.34 -6.56 5.59
CA ALA A 173 -13.80 -5.50 6.47
C ALA A 173 -15.32 -5.53 6.66
N ILE A 174 -16.09 -5.79 5.59
CA ILE A 174 -17.55 -5.97 5.66
C ILE A 174 -17.92 -7.20 6.51
N VAL A 175 -17.20 -8.32 6.37
CA VAL A 175 -17.41 -9.52 7.19
C VAL A 175 -17.22 -9.21 8.68
N VAL A 176 -16.13 -8.51 9.05
CA VAL A 176 -15.87 -8.10 10.43
C VAL A 176 -16.96 -7.16 10.96
N LEU A 177 -17.43 -6.21 10.15
CA LEU A 177 -18.53 -5.31 10.57
C LEU A 177 -19.85 -6.05 10.80
N ARG A 178 -20.13 -7.12 10.05
CA ARG A 178 -21.28 -7.99 10.32
C ARG A 178 -21.10 -8.79 11.61
N ALA A 179 -19.94 -9.42 11.78
CA ALA A 179 -19.60 -10.12 13.02
C ALA A 179 -19.68 -9.19 14.24
N TYR A 180 -19.30 -7.92 14.10
CA TYR A 180 -19.44 -6.90 15.14
C TYR A 180 -20.89 -6.65 15.57
N LEU A 181 -21.84 -6.63 14.63
CA LEU A 181 -23.26 -6.48 14.97
C LEU A 181 -23.76 -7.64 15.83
N ASP A 182 -23.45 -8.85 15.40
CA ASP A 182 -23.89 -10.07 16.09
C ASP A 182 -23.23 -10.18 17.47
N ALA A 183 -21.93 -9.90 17.53
CA ALA A 183 -21.18 -9.93 18.77
C ALA A 183 -21.66 -8.90 19.79
N GLN A 184 -22.03 -7.70 19.37
CA GLN A 184 -22.59 -6.70 20.28
C GLN A 184 -23.94 -7.11 20.84
N ARG A 185 -24.80 -7.73 20.01
CA ARG A 185 -26.10 -8.25 20.45
C ARG A 185 -25.94 -9.40 21.44
N GLU A 186 -25.00 -10.30 21.18
CA GLU A 186 -24.68 -11.40 22.08
C GLU A 186 -24.09 -10.89 23.40
N TYR A 187 -23.15 -9.95 23.35
CA TYR A 187 -22.55 -9.34 24.53
C TYR A 187 -23.63 -8.71 25.44
N ALA A 188 -24.52 -7.91 24.86
CA ALA A 188 -25.61 -7.22 25.55
C ALA A 188 -26.78 -8.12 25.97
N SER A 189 -26.76 -9.42 25.62
CA SER A 189 -27.81 -10.37 26.05
C SER A 189 -27.67 -10.80 27.52
N ARG A 190 -26.54 -10.46 28.15
CA ARG A 190 -26.21 -10.80 29.54
C ARG A 190 -25.59 -9.60 30.24
N ASP A 191 -25.77 -9.57 31.55
CA ASP A 191 -25.05 -8.64 32.42
C ASP A 191 -23.63 -9.20 32.61
N ARG A 192 -22.64 -8.49 32.06
CA ARG A 192 -21.24 -8.94 31.99
C ARG A 192 -20.41 -8.48 33.18
N ASN A 193 -20.90 -7.51 33.95
CA ASN A 193 -20.16 -6.90 35.05
C ASN A 193 -20.89 -7.03 36.41
N ASN A 194 -22.08 -7.63 36.42
CA ASN A 194 -22.98 -7.85 37.56
C ASN A 194 -23.48 -6.56 38.23
N ASP A 195 -23.67 -5.49 37.45
CA ASP A 195 -24.22 -4.21 37.93
C ASP A 195 -25.74 -4.08 37.75
N GLY A 196 -26.39 -5.09 37.16
CA GLY A 196 -27.82 -5.15 36.87
C GLY A 196 -28.21 -4.51 35.54
N LEU A 197 -27.26 -4.10 34.69
CA LEU A 197 -27.50 -3.43 33.42
C LEU A 197 -27.01 -4.26 32.23
N LEU A 198 -27.88 -4.37 31.21
CA LEU A 198 -27.47 -4.87 29.90
C LEU A 198 -26.86 -3.74 29.09
N GLU A 199 -25.62 -3.93 28.65
CA GLU A 199 -24.86 -2.91 27.91
C GLU A 199 -24.08 -3.51 26.74
N TYR A 200 -23.73 -2.66 25.76
CA TYR A 200 -22.85 -3.02 24.66
C TYR A 200 -21.39 -2.89 25.06
N ALA A 201 -20.52 -3.68 24.43
CA ALA A 201 -19.09 -3.63 24.67
C ALA A 201 -18.48 -2.34 24.09
N GLN A 202 -17.62 -1.69 24.88
CA GLN A 202 -16.85 -0.51 24.45
C GLN A 202 -15.44 -0.88 23.94
N LYS A 203 -15.08 -2.17 23.99
CA LYS A 203 -13.76 -2.70 23.59
C LYS A 203 -13.91 -3.90 22.68
N LEU A 204 -12.98 -4.04 21.74
CA LEU A 204 -12.89 -5.24 20.89
C LEU A 204 -12.26 -6.40 21.64
N ALA A 205 -11.14 -6.16 22.33
CA ALA A 205 -10.50 -7.12 23.20
C ALA A 205 -10.71 -6.73 24.66
N SER A 206 -11.05 -7.71 25.49
CA SER A 206 -11.17 -7.54 26.93
C SER A 206 -9.81 -7.25 27.57
N THR A 207 -9.86 -6.55 28.70
CA THR A 207 -8.74 -6.46 29.63
C THR A 207 -8.38 -7.87 30.12
N PRO A 208 -7.10 -8.22 30.31
CA PRO A 208 -6.72 -9.55 30.78
C PRO A 208 -7.48 -9.97 32.04
N GLY A 209 -8.09 -11.16 32.00
CA GLY A 209 -8.90 -11.71 33.09
C GLY A 209 -10.30 -11.10 33.25
N LYS A 210 -10.76 -10.27 32.32
CA LYS A 210 -12.10 -9.67 32.31
C LYS A 210 -12.89 -10.08 31.06
N GLN A 211 -14.20 -9.84 31.12
CA GLN A 211 -15.14 -9.95 29.99
C GLN A 211 -15.72 -8.57 29.63
N ASP A 212 -14.87 -7.54 29.59
CA ASP A 212 -15.25 -6.13 29.34
C ASP A 212 -15.06 -5.68 27.87
N GLY A 213 -14.94 -6.64 26.95
CA GLY A 213 -14.83 -6.45 25.50
C GLY A 213 -15.40 -7.64 24.73
N LEU A 214 -15.45 -7.56 23.40
CA LEU A 214 -16.06 -8.59 22.55
C LEU A 214 -15.25 -9.89 22.45
N TYR A 215 -13.97 -9.85 22.79
CA TYR A 215 -13.09 -11.01 22.78
C TYR A 215 -12.37 -11.18 24.12
N TRP A 216 -12.46 -12.38 24.69
CA TRP A 216 -11.59 -12.89 25.74
C TRP A 216 -11.17 -14.31 25.36
N ARG A 217 -9.97 -14.70 25.81
CA ARG A 217 -9.46 -16.06 25.62
C ARG A 217 -10.11 -16.96 26.66
N THR A 218 -10.65 -18.08 26.21
CA THR A 218 -11.05 -19.22 27.04
C THR A 218 -10.02 -20.33 26.85
N ASP A 219 -9.70 -21.05 27.92
CA ASP A 219 -8.84 -22.23 27.82
C ASP A 219 -9.60 -23.40 27.20
N GLU A 220 -8.89 -24.29 26.49
CA GLU A 220 -9.50 -25.49 25.91
C GLU A 220 -10.06 -26.38 27.02
N GLY A 221 -11.36 -26.69 26.94
CA GLY A 221 -12.05 -27.50 27.93
C GLY A 221 -12.47 -26.76 29.20
N SER A 222 -12.37 -25.42 29.24
CA SER A 222 -13.01 -24.65 30.30
C SER A 222 -14.52 -24.60 30.10
N ASP A 223 -15.27 -24.52 31.21
CA ASP A 223 -16.72 -24.25 31.21
C ASP A 223 -17.02 -22.75 31.05
N GLU A 224 -16.00 -21.93 30.75
CA GLU A 224 -16.19 -20.49 30.55
C GLU A 224 -16.94 -20.24 29.24
N GLU A 225 -17.87 -19.29 29.27
CA GLU A 225 -18.59 -18.87 28.08
C GLU A 225 -17.61 -18.37 27.02
N ALA A 226 -17.75 -18.89 25.80
CA ALA A 226 -16.99 -18.42 24.64
C ALA A 226 -17.25 -16.92 24.41
N SER A 227 -16.22 -16.20 23.98
CA SER A 227 -16.39 -14.79 23.66
C SER A 227 -17.15 -14.59 22.34
N PRO A 228 -17.95 -13.52 22.21
CA PRO A 228 -18.71 -13.25 20.98
C PRO A 228 -17.84 -13.14 19.71
N PHE A 229 -16.59 -12.66 19.82
CA PHE A 229 -15.61 -12.64 18.72
C PHE A 229 -14.78 -13.92 18.60
N GLY A 230 -14.98 -14.91 19.47
CA GLY A 230 -14.28 -16.20 19.45
C GLY A 230 -14.26 -16.85 18.06
N PRO A 231 -15.41 -16.99 17.36
CA PRO A 231 -15.45 -17.57 16.01
C PRO A 231 -14.61 -16.81 14.99
N LEU A 232 -14.65 -15.47 15.02
CA LEU A 232 -13.84 -14.63 14.12
C LEU A 232 -12.34 -14.81 14.38
N ILE A 233 -11.93 -14.86 15.65
CA ILE A 233 -10.52 -15.06 16.01
C ILE A 233 -10.05 -16.48 15.65
N ALA A 234 -10.88 -17.50 15.85
CA ALA A 234 -10.57 -18.88 15.48
C ALA A 234 -10.35 -19.03 13.97
N ALA A 235 -11.27 -18.49 13.15
CA ALA A 235 -11.17 -18.47 11.70
C ALA A 235 -9.91 -17.75 11.19
N SER A 236 -9.41 -16.79 11.97
CA SER A 236 -8.25 -15.96 11.61
C SER A 236 -6.96 -16.34 12.33
N SER A 237 -6.93 -17.48 13.02
CA SER A 237 -5.81 -17.91 13.86
C SER A 237 -4.47 -17.97 13.12
N ALA A 238 -4.44 -18.51 11.91
CA ALA A 238 -3.22 -18.57 11.08
C ALA A 238 -2.72 -17.17 10.69
N TYR A 239 -3.64 -16.27 10.33
CA TYR A 239 -3.32 -14.88 10.00
C TYR A 239 -2.75 -14.15 11.23
N LEU A 240 -3.38 -14.29 12.39
CA LEU A 240 -3.00 -13.58 13.61
C LEU A 240 -1.65 -14.03 14.17
N LYS A 241 -1.15 -15.24 13.88
CA LYS A 241 0.19 -15.70 14.33
C LYS A 241 1.33 -14.80 13.86
N ALA A 242 1.20 -14.18 12.69
CA ALA A 242 2.21 -13.29 12.11
C ALA A 242 1.98 -11.80 12.46
N HIS A 243 0.99 -11.48 13.29
CA HIS A 243 0.57 -10.10 13.58
C HIS A 243 0.51 -9.83 15.08
N LYS A 244 0.63 -8.55 15.45
CA LYS A 244 0.61 -8.07 16.83
C LYS A 244 -0.62 -7.21 17.08
N ALA A 245 -0.92 -6.99 18.36
CA ALA A 245 -1.97 -6.06 18.76
C ALA A 245 -1.67 -4.65 18.20
N GLY A 246 -2.67 -4.04 17.55
CA GLY A 246 -2.54 -2.74 16.90
C GLY A 246 -2.25 -2.81 15.41
N ASP A 247 -1.77 -3.95 14.90
CA ASP A 247 -1.63 -4.16 13.46
C ASP A 247 -3.00 -4.11 12.78
N ALA A 248 -3.02 -3.67 11.52
CA ALA A 248 -4.21 -3.71 10.71
C ALA A 248 -4.63 -5.17 10.46
N TYR A 249 -5.89 -5.47 10.71
CA TYR A 249 -6.45 -6.78 10.39
C TYR A 249 -6.86 -6.77 8.92
N ARG A 250 -6.19 -7.60 8.10
CA ARG A 250 -6.46 -7.75 6.67
C ARG A 250 -6.47 -6.39 5.95
N GLY A 251 -5.50 -5.54 6.30
CA GLY A 251 -5.34 -4.20 5.73
C GLY A 251 -6.27 -3.13 6.28
N TYR A 252 -7.12 -3.43 7.27
CA TYR A 252 -8.08 -2.49 7.84
C TYR A 252 -7.91 -2.30 9.35
N HIS A 253 -8.19 -1.08 9.82
CA HIS A 253 -8.36 -0.77 11.23
C HIS A 253 -9.84 -0.61 11.56
N PHE A 254 -10.19 -1.03 12.78
CA PHE A 254 -11.55 -1.03 13.28
C PHE A 254 -11.63 -0.20 14.55
N ARG A 255 -12.63 0.66 14.64
CA ARG A 255 -12.84 1.49 15.83
C ARG A 255 -14.32 1.58 16.17
N ILE A 256 -14.63 1.26 17.43
CA ILE A 256 -15.95 1.49 18.02
C ILE A 256 -16.19 3.00 18.13
N LEU A 257 -17.36 3.43 17.68
CA LEU A 257 -17.85 4.80 17.78
C LEU A 257 -18.91 4.86 18.87
N THR A 258 -18.80 5.85 19.75
CA THR A 258 -19.60 5.95 20.97
C THR A 258 -20.75 6.95 20.86
N ARG A 259 -21.01 7.49 19.65
CA ARG A 259 -22.05 8.48 19.39
C ARG A 259 -22.41 8.53 17.91
N GLN A 260 -23.58 9.08 17.61
CA GLN A 260 -24.01 9.43 16.26
C GLN A 260 -24.25 10.92 16.06
N GLY A 261 -24.21 11.34 14.80
CA GLY A 261 -24.39 12.72 14.34
C GLY A 261 -25.81 13.00 13.83
N LYS A 262 -26.00 14.21 13.33
CA LYS A 262 -27.31 14.74 12.92
C LYS A 262 -27.91 14.06 11.69
N SER A 263 -27.08 13.48 10.85
CA SER A 263 -27.49 12.85 9.58
C SER A 263 -27.92 11.39 9.78
N ALA A 264 -27.53 10.79 10.91
CA ALA A 264 -27.97 9.45 11.27
C ALA A 264 -29.46 9.43 11.66
N PRO A 265 -30.20 8.34 11.37
CA PRO A 265 -31.55 8.15 11.87
C PRO A 265 -31.60 8.28 13.40
N GLY A 266 -32.53 9.09 13.92
CA GLY A 266 -32.63 9.41 15.36
C GLY A 266 -31.83 10.64 15.80
N GLY A 267 -31.07 11.28 14.91
CA GLY A 267 -30.34 12.50 15.19
C GLY A 267 -29.09 12.29 16.06
N ALA A 268 -28.49 13.40 16.51
CA ALA A 268 -27.23 13.35 17.26
C ALA A 268 -27.45 13.00 18.73
N PHE A 269 -26.80 11.94 19.21
CA PHE A 269 -26.76 11.57 20.63
C PHE A 269 -25.57 10.67 20.96
N SER A 270 -25.22 10.61 22.25
CA SER A 270 -24.22 9.68 22.79
C SER A 270 -24.83 8.30 23.00
N TYR A 271 -24.12 7.26 22.58
CA TYR A 271 -24.49 5.88 22.93
C TYR A 271 -24.18 5.53 24.38
N VAL A 272 -23.31 6.32 25.01
CA VAL A 272 -22.89 6.14 26.40
C VAL A 272 -23.70 7.05 27.31
N ILE A 273 -24.34 6.47 28.32
CA ILE A 273 -25.10 7.14 29.37
C ILE A 273 -24.56 6.65 30.72
N ASN A 274 -24.16 7.57 31.60
CA ASN A 274 -23.56 7.25 32.91
C ASN A 274 -22.36 6.28 32.85
N GLY A 275 -21.59 6.29 31.76
CA GLY A 275 -20.44 5.39 31.56
C GLY A 275 -20.78 4.08 30.87
N HIS A 276 -22.05 3.74 30.72
CA HIS A 276 -22.54 2.49 30.11
C HIS A 276 -22.99 2.72 28.67
N MET A 277 -22.58 1.85 27.74
CA MET A 277 -22.99 1.95 26.34
C MET A 277 -24.33 1.25 26.16
N ILE A 278 -25.44 1.97 26.37
CA ILE A 278 -26.80 1.39 26.38
C ILE A 278 -27.72 1.95 25.29
N ALA A 279 -27.41 3.13 24.76
CA ALA A 279 -28.29 3.79 23.78
C ALA A 279 -28.00 3.39 22.32
N GLY A 280 -27.01 2.53 22.09
CA GLY A 280 -26.65 2.02 20.77
C GLY A 280 -25.17 1.68 20.68
N PHE A 281 -24.70 1.41 19.47
CA PHE A 281 -23.29 1.21 19.18
C PHE A 281 -23.06 1.43 17.68
N ALA A 282 -21.81 1.74 17.32
CA ALA A 282 -21.39 1.82 15.93
C ALA A 282 -19.91 1.50 15.79
N MET A 283 -19.48 1.22 14.57
CA MET A 283 -18.09 0.98 14.23
C MET A 283 -17.75 1.62 12.90
N VAL A 284 -16.50 2.10 12.78
CA VAL A 284 -15.86 2.41 11.51
C VAL A 284 -14.78 1.38 11.20
N ALA A 285 -14.70 0.97 9.94
CA ALA A 285 -13.55 0.28 9.36
C ALA A 285 -12.89 1.20 8.32
N TYR A 286 -11.58 1.40 8.39
CA TYR A 286 -10.84 2.24 7.46
C TYR A 286 -9.50 1.59 7.06
N PRO A 287 -9.00 1.84 5.83
CA PRO A 287 -7.79 1.19 5.36
C PRO A 287 -6.58 1.66 6.15
N ALA A 288 -5.63 0.75 6.39
CA ALA A 288 -4.35 1.07 7.01
C ALA A 288 -3.50 2.01 6.14
N ARG A 289 -3.57 1.81 4.82
CA ARG A 289 -3.00 2.64 3.76
C ARG A 289 -3.99 2.79 2.62
N TYR A 290 -4.47 4.03 2.42
CA TYR A 290 -5.35 4.38 1.31
C TYR A 290 -4.67 4.06 -0.03
N GLY A 291 -5.43 3.48 -0.97
CA GLY A 291 -4.95 3.13 -2.31
C GLY A 291 -4.02 1.92 -2.38
N THR A 292 -3.66 1.30 -1.25
CA THR A 292 -2.81 0.09 -1.22
C THR A 292 -3.46 -1.07 -0.49
N SER A 293 -4.01 -0.80 0.70
CA SER A 293 -4.71 -1.79 1.52
C SER A 293 -6.23 -1.71 1.38
N GLY A 294 -6.74 -0.55 0.98
CA GLY A 294 -8.15 -0.31 0.71
C GLY A 294 -8.40 1.12 0.26
N VAL A 295 -9.58 1.41 -0.26
CA VAL A 295 -10.03 2.73 -0.72
C VAL A 295 -11.23 3.19 0.09
N MET A 296 -12.17 2.29 0.36
CA MET A 296 -13.41 2.59 1.05
C MET A 296 -13.22 2.65 2.57
N THR A 297 -13.84 3.65 3.18
CA THR A 297 -14.16 3.65 4.61
C THR A 297 -15.57 3.11 4.79
N PHE A 298 -15.79 2.23 5.75
CA PHE A 298 -17.08 1.65 6.06
C PHE A 298 -17.56 2.08 7.44
N VAL A 299 -18.85 2.30 7.61
CA VAL A 299 -19.49 2.57 8.90
C VAL A 299 -20.76 1.76 9.07
N VAL A 300 -21.02 1.30 10.29
CA VAL A 300 -22.25 0.59 10.66
C VAL A 300 -22.69 1.00 12.05
N ASN A 301 -23.99 1.05 12.31
CA ASN A 301 -24.55 1.17 13.66
C ASN A 301 -25.49 0.00 13.96
N ASN A 302 -26.11 0.00 15.14
CA ASN A 302 -27.07 -1.00 15.60
C ASN A 302 -28.25 -1.27 14.64
N ASN A 303 -28.54 -0.39 13.69
CA ASN A 303 -29.57 -0.64 12.65
C ASN A 303 -29.10 -1.66 11.59
N GLY A 304 -27.83 -2.05 11.59
CA GLY A 304 -27.28 -3.11 10.75
C GLY A 304 -27.01 -2.74 9.29
N VAL A 305 -27.21 -1.47 8.91
CA VAL A 305 -26.91 -1.00 7.55
C VAL A 305 -25.46 -0.56 7.47
N ILE A 306 -24.68 -1.23 6.63
CA ILE A 306 -23.29 -0.85 6.36
C ILE A 306 -23.28 0.18 5.24
N TYR A 307 -22.63 1.31 5.51
CA TYR A 307 -22.37 2.37 4.54
C TYR A 307 -20.89 2.39 4.16
N GLN A 308 -20.60 2.80 2.93
CA GLN A 308 -19.25 2.97 2.40
C GLN A 308 -19.08 4.36 1.79
N LYS A 309 -17.86 4.90 1.88
CA LYS A 309 -17.47 6.14 1.22
C LYS A 309 -15.97 6.14 0.95
N ASN A 310 -15.56 6.50 -0.27
CA ASN A 310 -14.19 6.89 -0.53
C ASN A 310 -13.98 8.29 0.07
N ARG A 311 -13.07 8.39 1.06
CA ARG A 311 -12.79 9.65 1.77
C ARG A 311 -11.46 10.29 1.34
N GLY A 312 -10.67 9.62 0.50
CA GLY A 312 -9.34 10.05 0.09
C GLY A 312 -8.26 9.80 1.14
N GLU A 313 -7.01 10.04 0.76
CA GLU A 313 -5.81 9.74 1.55
C GLU A 313 -5.70 10.59 2.83
N HIS A 314 -6.09 11.86 2.77
CA HIS A 314 -5.92 12.82 3.88
C HIS A 314 -7.21 13.02 4.69
N ALA A 315 -8.08 12.01 4.71
CA ALA A 315 -9.36 12.11 5.39
C ALA A 315 -9.20 12.16 6.91
N ALA A 316 -9.83 13.13 7.57
CA ALA A 316 -9.85 13.19 9.03
C ALA A 316 -10.48 11.92 9.64
N PRO A 317 -10.05 11.44 10.83
CA PRO A 317 -10.61 10.23 11.43
C PRO A 317 -12.12 10.32 11.68
N VAL A 318 -12.86 9.27 11.34
CA VAL A 318 -14.32 9.19 11.58
C VAL A 318 -14.60 8.85 13.04
N THR A 319 -14.94 9.85 13.86
CA THR A 319 -15.16 9.68 15.32
C THR A 319 -16.62 9.60 15.72
N VAL A 320 -17.54 9.75 14.76
CA VAL A 320 -18.99 9.79 14.95
C VAL A 320 -19.65 9.03 13.81
N PHE A 321 -20.67 8.24 14.11
CA PHE A 321 -21.52 7.65 13.07
C PHE A 321 -22.44 8.74 12.51
N ASP A 322 -22.10 9.28 11.33
CA ASP A 322 -22.85 10.36 10.69
C ASP A 322 -22.91 10.18 9.16
N PRO A 323 -23.47 9.05 8.66
CA PRO A 323 -23.61 8.86 7.22
C PRO A 323 -24.67 9.84 6.67
N ASP A 324 -24.22 10.84 5.91
CA ASP A 324 -25.06 11.74 5.12
C ASP A 324 -25.40 11.15 3.73
N GLU A 325 -26.06 11.92 2.88
CA GLU A 325 -26.48 11.52 1.52
C GLU A 325 -25.33 11.13 0.57
N THR A 326 -24.09 11.48 0.91
CA THR A 326 -22.91 11.14 0.10
C THR A 326 -22.34 9.76 0.44
N TRP A 327 -22.83 9.13 1.51
CA TRP A 327 -22.50 7.75 1.85
C TRP A 327 -23.38 6.78 1.08
N GLN A 328 -22.79 5.70 0.58
CA GLN A 328 -23.50 4.69 -0.17
C GLN A 328 -23.75 3.48 0.71
N ARG A 329 -24.97 2.95 0.69
CA ARG A 329 -25.23 1.64 1.31
C ARG A 329 -24.44 0.56 0.55
N VAL A 330 -23.71 -0.28 1.30
CA VAL A 330 -23.12 -1.49 0.74
C VAL A 330 -24.26 -2.38 0.28
N LYS A 331 -24.25 -2.74 -1.02
CA LYS A 331 -25.17 -3.74 -1.56
C LYS A 331 -24.57 -5.10 -1.24
N ASP A 332 -25.34 -5.96 -0.60
CA ASP A 332 -24.90 -7.34 -0.40
C ASP A 332 -24.66 -7.96 -1.79
N PRO A 333 -23.50 -8.61 -2.04
CA PRO A 333 -23.42 -9.51 -3.17
C PRO A 333 -24.36 -10.68 -2.88
N PHE A 334 -25.14 -11.04 -3.90
CA PHE A 334 -26.12 -12.13 -3.90
C PHE A 334 -25.60 -13.41 -3.22
#